data_AF-M4EPV4-F1
#
_entry.id   AF-M4EPV4-F1
#
_cell.length_a   1.000
_cell.length_b   1.000
_cell.length_c   1.000
_cell.angle_alpha   90.00
_cell.angle_beta   90.00
_cell.angle_gamma   90.00
#
_symmetry.space_group_name_H-M   'P 1'
#
loop_
_entity.id
_entity.type
_entity.pdbx_description
1 polymer ?
#
loop_
_entity_poly.entity_id
_entity_poly.type
_entity_poly.pdbx_seq_one_letter_code
_entity_poly.pdbx_strand_id
1 'polypeptide(L)'
;MVFDPSLPKAGLRFIDFVRRTLVLLGDSPIHKFSLEWKSEKAQHLIYPLIYNALQREVLELHLISPKRQFVPSELFFSKTLVKLTLALGCFARETTTFSVLFPALKSLSLFSVMFAASSEMYGVLLASPLLEEIHIFYDGPYSSFWIKQVWGSSIKRITIFYRSCDLDDSCFIFKTPSLVFLDYSSYVAQDYLVQFDDSLVEARLDIRLWKYYDHVLPLPISLHRTRLSCSV
;
A
#
# COMPACT_ATOMS: atom_id res chain seq x y z
N MET A 1 -2.06 0.52 16.98
CA MET A 1 -1.80 1.55 18.01
C MET A 1 -1.04 2.68 17.33
N VAL A 2 -1.39 3.94 17.56
CA VAL A 2 -0.72 5.12 16.96
C VAL A 2 0.45 5.54 17.85
N PHE A 3 1.64 5.71 17.28
CA PHE A 3 2.87 6.03 18.02
C PHE A 3 3.57 7.25 17.43
N ASP A 4 3.93 8.20 18.31
CA ASP A 4 4.68 9.40 17.97
C ASP A 4 6.03 9.45 18.72
N PRO A 5 7.15 9.11 18.07
CA PRO A 5 8.48 9.13 18.69
C PRO A 5 9.10 10.54 18.84
N SER A 6 8.41 11.63 18.50
CA SER A 6 8.98 12.99 18.59
C SER A 6 9.15 13.52 20.02
N LEU A 7 8.60 12.83 21.03
CA LEU A 7 8.87 13.10 22.44
C LEU A 7 9.89 12.07 22.99
N PRO A 8 11.18 12.42 23.13
CA PRO A 8 12.27 11.44 23.31
C PRO A 8 12.11 10.55 24.55
N LYS A 9 11.47 11.04 25.62
CA LYS A 9 11.18 10.24 26.83
C LYS A 9 9.87 9.46 26.75
N ALA A 10 8.84 10.00 26.10
CA ALA A 10 7.52 9.36 26.03
C ALA A 10 7.51 8.21 25.01
N GLY A 11 8.19 8.40 23.86
CA GLY A 11 8.30 7.38 22.82
C GLY A 11 9.06 6.13 23.29
N LEU A 12 10.19 6.31 23.98
CA LEU A 12 10.95 5.18 24.54
C LEU A 12 10.15 4.44 25.61
N ARG A 13 9.48 5.16 26.52
CA ARG A 13 8.61 4.55 27.55
C ARG A 13 7.47 3.74 26.95
N PHE A 14 6.87 4.19 25.85
CA PHE A 14 5.83 3.43 25.17
C PHE A 14 6.37 2.16 24.53
N ILE A 15 7.53 2.21 23.87
CA ILE A 15 8.17 1.02 23.30
C ILE A 15 8.52 0.01 24.41
N ASP A 16 9.05 0.48 25.53
CA ASP A 16 9.35 -0.37 26.68
C ASP A 16 8.09 -1.01 27.26
N PHE A 17 7.00 -0.25 27.34
CA PHE A 17 5.69 -0.78 27.72
C PHE A 17 5.23 -1.87 26.75
N VAL A 18 5.23 -1.61 25.44
CA VAL A 18 4.83 -2.59 24.42
C VAL A 18 5.70 -3.85 24.50
N ARG A 19 7.03 -3.70 24.63
CA ARG A 19 7.95 -4.84 24.78
C ARG A 19 7.62 -5.68 26.01
N ARG A 20 7.39 -5.03 27.16
CA ARG A 20 6.98 -5.73 28.40
C ARG A 20 5.63 -6.43 28.23
N THR A 21 4.66 -5.77 27.58
CA THR A 21 3.36 -6.38 27.28
C THR A 21 3.52 -7.60 26.37
N LEU A 22 4.33 -7.52 25.32
CA LEU A 22 4.60 -8.68 24.45
C LEU A 22 5.24 -9.82 25.25
N VAL A 23 6.21 -9.54 26.12
CA VAL A 23 6.80 -10.56 27.01
C VAL A 23 5.75 -11.20 27.92
N LEU A 24 4.88 -10.39 28.54
CA LEU A 24 3.82 -10.88 29.42
C LEU A 24 2.77 -11.72 28.68
N LEU A 25 2.53 -11.43 27.39
CA LEU A 25 1.61 -12.20 26.54
C LEU A 25 2.20 -13.57 26.12
N GLY A 26 3.47 -13.86 26.40
CA GLY A 26 4.09 -15.16 26.13
C GLY A 26 4.01 -15.55 24.65
N ASP A 27 3.46 -16.72 24.34
CA ASP A 27 3.27 -17.18 22.95
C ASP A 27 1.82 -16.98 22.45
N SER A 28 1.05 -16.12 23.11
CA SER A 28 -0.33 -15.83 22.70
C SER A 28 -0.36 -15.30 21.26
N PRO A 29 -1.26 -15.80 20.40
CA PRO A 29 -1.32 -15.41 18.99
C PRO A 29 -1.67 -13.93 18.83
N ILE A 30 -1.08 -13.28 17.84
CA ILE A 30 -1.38 -11.89 17.49
C ILE A 30 -2.07 -11.89 16.13
N HIS A 31 -3.40 -11.82 16.09
CA HIS A 31 -4.11 -11.84 14.81
C HIS A 31 -3.91 -10.56 13.99
N LYS A 32 -3.80 -9.41 14.67
CA LYS A 32 -3.68 -8.10 14.03
C LYS A 32 -2.63 -7.26 14.74
N PHE A 33 -1.70 -6.72 13.96
CA PHE A 33 -0.65 -5.84 14.44
C PHE A 33 -0.65 -4.55 13.62
N SER A 34 -0.66 -3.40 14.31
CA SER A 34 -0.64 -2.09 13.67
C SER A 34 0.33 -1.18 14.39
N LEU A 35 1.29 -0.66 13.63
CA LEU A 35 2.40 0.13 14.11
C LEU A 35 2.64 1.35 13.23
N GLU A 36 2.64 2.51 13.85
CA GLU A 36 3.12 3.75 13.25
C GLU A 36 4.50 4.08 13.82
N TRP A 37 5.44 4.57 13.02
CA TRP A 37 6.67 5.14 13.56
C TRP A 37 7.23 6.24 12.65
N LYS A 38 7.69 7.33 13.27
CA LYS A 38 8.07 8.56 12.56
C LYS A 38 9.58 8.80 12.44
N SER A 39 10.41 7.91 12.99
CA SER A 39 11.86 8.10 13.09
C SER A 39 12.63 6.91 12.50
N GLU A 40 13.48 7.19 11.50
CA GLU A 40 14.43 6.23 10.94
C GLU A 40 15.39 5.67 12.01
N LYS A 41 15.80 6.50 12.98
CA LYS A 41 16.70 6.09 14.06
C LYS A 41 16.09 5.04 14.99
N ALA A 42 14.76 4.87 14.96
CA ALA A 42 14.05 3.91 15.80
C ALA A 42 13.93 2.51 15.18
N GLN A 43 14.49 2.24 13.99
CA GLN A 43 14.38 0.93 13.32
C GLN A 43 14.78 -0.24 14.24
N HIS A 44 15.91 -0.13 14.93
CA HIS A 44 16.38 -1.13 15.91
C HIS A 44 15.41 -1.40 17.07
N LEU A 45 14.50 -0.46 17.36
CA LEU A 45 13.45 -0.62 18.36
C LEU A 45 12.19 -1.26 17.80
N ILE A 46 11.88 -0.95 16.55
CA ILE A 46 10.65 -1.30 15.83
C ILE A 46 10.72 -2.70 15.23
N TYR A 47 11.86 -3.09 14.65
CA TYR A 47 12.01 -4.39 14.00
C TYR A 47 11.73 -5.57 14.94
N PRO A 48 12.19 -5.57 16.21
CA PRO A 48 11.83 -6.63 17.16
C PRO A 48 10.31 -6.76 17.38
N LEU A 49 9.55 -5.65 17.29
CA LEU A 49 8.10 -5.69 17.45
C LEU A 49 7.43 -6.34 16.24
N ILE A 50 7.89 -6.00 15.03
CA ILE A 50 7.41 -6.62 13.78
C ILE A 50 7.75 -8.11 13.78
N TYR A 51 8.99 -8.47 14.13
CA TYR A 51 9.42 -9.86 14.22
C TYR A 51 8.58 -10.66 15.22
N ASN A 52 8.31 -10.10 16.40
CA ASN A 52 7.47 -10.77 17.40
C ASN A 52 6.05 -11.04 16.87
N ALA A 53 5.45 -10.08 16.16
CA ALA A 53 4.16 -10.29 15.51
C ALA A 53 4.21 -11.39 14.43
N LEU A 54 5.27 -11.42 13.62
CA LEU A 54 5.47 -12.46 12.60
C LEU A 54 5.65 -13.86 13.22
N GLN A 55 6.42 -13.99 14.31
CA GLN A 55 6.60 -15.25 15.04
C GLN A 55 5.31 -15.77 15.67
N ARG A 56 4.36 -14.87 15.94
CA ARG A 56 3.02 -15.20 16.47
C ARG A 56 1.96 -15.29 15.38
N GLU A 57 2.42 -15.57 14.15
CA GLU A 57 1.58 -15.91 13.00
C GLU A 57 0.56 -14.83 12.63
N VAL A 58 0.96 -13.56 12.70
CA VAL A 58 0.06 -12.44 12.40
C VAL A 58 -0.65 -12.56 11.05
N LEU A 59 -1.96 -12.32 11.07
CA LEU A 59 -2.83 -12.40 9.90
C LEU A 59 -3.00 -11.04 9.22
N GLU A 60 -3.06 -9.96 10.01
CA GLU A 60 -3.20 -8.59 9.51
C GLU A 60 -2.06 -7.70 10.01
N LEU A 61 -1.32 -7.11 9.09
CA LEU A 61 -0.24 -6.18 9.41
C LEU A 61 -0.49 -4.81 8.80
N HIS A 62 -0.43 -3.78 9.62
CA HIS A 62 -0.53 -2.38 9.20
C HIS A 62 0.68 -1.58 9.66
N LEU A 63 1.49 -1.13 8.70
CA LEU A 63 2.70 -0.34 8.93
C LEU A 63 2.50 1.08 8.41
N ILE A 64 2.74 2.08 9.26
CA ILE A 64 2.61 3.49 8.92
C ILE A 64 3.94 4.19 9.20
N SER A 65 4.51 4.89 8.22
CA SER A 65 5.67 5.74 8.46
C SER A 65 5.69 6.96 7.52
N PRO A 66 5.75 8.20 8.03
CA PRO A 66 5.90 9.39 7.19
C PRO A 66 7.30 9.54 6.59
N LYS A 67 8.28 8.74 7.03
CA LYS A 67 9.68 8.77 6.53
C LYS A 67 10.01 7.54 5.70
N ARG A 68 11.15 7.57 5.01
CA ARG A 68 11.70 6.40 4.32
C ARG A 68 12.04 5.34 5.36
N GLN A 69 11.63 4.11 5.13
CA GLN A 69 11.89 2.98 6.02
C GLN A 69 12.27 1.76 5.21
N PHE A 70 13.18 0.99 5.79
CA PHE A 70 13.34 -0.39 5.39
C PHE A 70 12.33 -1.24 6.18
N VAL A 71 11.78 -2.24 5.52
CA VAL A 71 11.00 -3.30 6.18
C VAL A 71 11.87 -4.54 6.31
N PRO A 72 11.78 -5.25 7.46
CA PRO A 72 12.55 -6.46 7.67
C PRO A 72 12.21 -7.48 6.59
N SER A 73 13.24 -8.15 6.07
CA SER A 73 13.08 -9.10 4.97
C SER A 73 12.13 -10.25 5.33
N GLU A 74 12.08 -10.64 6.59
CA GLU A 74 11.25 -11.68 7.20
C GLU A 74 9.76 -11.44 7.00
N LEU A 75 9.34 -10.18 6.89
CA LEU A 75 7.96 -9.83 6.57
C LEU A 75 7.53 -10.51 5.27
N PHE A 76 8.40 -10.45 4.27
CA PHE A 76 8.21 -11.08 2.98
C PHE A 76 8.31 -12.59 3.03
N PHE A 77 8.43 -13.26 4.19
CA PHE A 77 8.43 -14.72 4.29
C PHE A 77 7.26 -15.24 5.13
N SER A 78 6.33 -14.36 5.50
CA SER A 78 5.19 -14.73 6.32
C SER A 78 4.26 -15.68 5.57
N LYS A 79 4.05 -16.87 6.14
CA LYS A 79 3.14 -17.89 5.59
C LYS A 79 1.69 -17.66 5.99
N THR A 80 1.43 -16.79 6.96
CA THR A 80 0.12 -16.60 7.59
C THR A 80 -0.48 -15.24 7.30
N LEU A 81 0.31 -14.27 6.85
CA LEU A 81 -0.16 -12.91 6.61
C LEU A 81 -1.18 -12.89 5.46
N VAL A 82 -2.43 -12.56 5.81
CA VAL A 82 -3.58 -12.48 4.88
C VAL A 82 -3.80 -11.06 4.39
N LYS A 83 -3.54 -10.06 5.23
CA LYS A 83 -3.72 -8.64 4.89
C LYS A 83 -2.50 -7.81 5.23
N LEU A 84 -2.02 -7.07 4.24
CA LEU A 84 -0.93 -6.11 4.41
C LEU A 84 -1.41 -4.71 4.07
N THR A 85 -1.20 -3.77 4.98
CA THR A 85 -1.40 -2.35 4.75
C THR A 85 -0.10 -1.60 4.99
N LEU A 86 0.35 -0.88 3.97
CA LEU A 86 1.48 0.04 4.05
C LEU A 86 0.94 1.46 3.84
N ALA A 87 1.30 2.37 4.73
CA ALA A 87 0.83 3.75 4.65
C ALA A 87 1.96 4.75 4.91
N LEU A 88 1.93 5.81 4.10
CA LEU A 88 2.88 6.92 4.08
C LEU A 88 4.32 6.50 3.75
N GLY A 89 5.12 7.49 3.36
CA GLY A 89 6.56 7.34 3.26
C GLY A 89 7.03 6.44 2.11
N CYS A 90 8.24 5.93 2.27
CA CYS A 90 8.94 5.15 1.26
C CYS A 90 9.39 3.83 1.86
N PHE A 91 8.89 2.71 1.35
CA PHE A 91 9.25 1.38 1.83
C PHE A 91 10.23 0.72 0.87
N ALA A 92 11.29 0.13 1.44
CA ALA A 92 12.26 -0.66 0.71
C ALA A 92 12.55 -1.97 1.47
N ARG A 93 12.92 -3.01 0.72
CA ARG A 93 13.42 -4.26 1.29
C ARG A 93 14.89 -4.10 1.64
N GLU A 94 15.30 -4.71 2.75
CA GLU A 94 16.69 -4.63 3.24
C GLU A 94 17.71 -5.45 2.40
N THR A 95 17.29 -6.51 1.69
CA THR A 95 18.22 -7.42 0.96
C THR A 95 17.62 -8.08 -0.32
N THR A 96 18.49 -8.65 -1.18
CA THR A 96 18.27 -8.99 -2.61
C THR A 96 18.06 -10.48 -2.95
N THR A 97 17.59 -11.34 -2.04
CA THR A 97 17.31 -12.73 -2.44
C THR A 97 15.99 -12.84 -3.20
N PHE A 98 16.07 -13.37 -4.43
CA PHE A 98 14.95 -13.64 -5.33
C PHE A 98 14.17 -14.86 -4.86
N SER A 99 13.11 -14.65 -4.10
CA SER A 99 12.00 -15.60 -4.00
C SER A 99 10.75 -14.87 -3.52
N VAL A 100 9.61 -15.22 -4.12
CA VAL A 100 8.28 -14.65 -3.83
C VAL A 100 7.70 -15.33 -2.62
N LEU A 101 7.16 -14.59 -1.63
CA LEU A 101 6.82 -15.21 -0.34
C LEU A 101 5.74 -14.44 0.46
N PHE A 102 4.55 -14.32 -0.13
CA PHE A 102 3.34 -14.19 0.67
C PHE A 102 2.31 -15.22 0.21
N PRO A 103 2.45 -16.50 0.60
CA PRO A 103 1.58 -17.56 0.10
C PRO A 103 0.12 -17.40 0.55
N ALA A 104 -0.15 -16.68 1.64
CA ALA A 104 -1.49 -16.49 2.18
C ALA A 104 -2.08 -15.09 1.95
N LEU A 105 -1.34 -14.15 1.35
CA LEU A 105 -1.79 -12.76 1.22
C LEU A 105 -2.95 -12.66 0.23
N LYS A 106 -4.08 -12.16 0.71
CA LYS A 106 -5.32 -11.97 -0.04
C LYS A 106 -5.65 -10.51 -0.31
N SER A 107 -5.22 -9.60 0.57
CA SER A 107 -5.57 -8.18 0.48
C SER A 107 -4.34 -7.31 0.72
N LEU A 108 -4.04 -6.45 -0.25
CA LEU A 108 -2.95 -5.48 -0.20
C LEU A 108 -3.50 -4.07 -0.25
N SER A 109 -3.08 -3.21 0.68
CA SER A 109 -3.46 -1.79 0.70
C SER A 109 -2.23 -0.89 0.79
N LEU A 110 -2.13 0.06 -0.13
CA LEU A 110 -1.02 0.99 -0.28
C LEU A 110 -1.56 2.42 -0.22
N PHE A 111 -1.27 3.14 0.87
CA PHE A 111 -1.76 4.51 1.11
C PHE A 111 -0.61 5.51 1.07
N SER A 112 -0.48 6.29 0.01
CA SER A 112 0.57 7.29 -0.19
C SER A 112 1.97 6.71 0.00
N VAL A 113 2.18 5.49 -0.52
CA VAL A 113 3.43 4.73 -0.41
C VAL A 113 4.25 4.90 -1.68
N MET A 114 5.56 5.07 -1.49
CA MET A 114 6.56 4.97 -2.55
C MET A 114 7.41 3.72 -2.36
N PHE A 115 7.73 3.02 -3.44
CA PHE A 115 8.80 2.02 -3.43
C PHE A 115 10.07 2.66 -3.98
N ALA A 116 11.23 2.30 -3.43
CA ALA A 116 12.49 2.77 -4.00
C ALA A 116 12.61 2.31 -5.46
N ALA A 117 13.18 3.13 -6.35
CA ALA A 117 13.22 2.86 -7.80
C ALA A 117 13.87 1.52 -8.19
N SER A 118 14.78 1.00 -7.37
CA SER A 118 15.41 -0.31 -7.53
C SER A 118 14.70 -1.44 -6.78
N SER A 119 13.55 -1.17 -6.15
CA SER A 119 12.88 -2.11 -5.27
C SER A 119 11.89 -2.97 -6.05
N GLU A 120 12.22 -4.25 -6.17
CA GLU A 120 11.31 -5.30 -6.65
C GLU A 120 10.14 -5.56 -5.68
N MET A 121 10.11 -4.87 -4.53
CA MET A 121 9.11 -5.03 -3.48
C MET A 121 7.67 -4.98 -4.02
N TYR A 122 7.37 -4.03 -4.89
CA TYR A 122 6.04 -3.91 -5.48
C TYR A 122 5.68 -5.14 -6.31
N GLY A 123 6.61 -5.63 -7.14
CA GLY A 123 6.37 -6.81 -7.96
C GLY A 123 6.22 -8.09 -7.14
N VAL A 124 7.00 -8.24 -6.07
CA VAL A 124 6.87 -9.37 -5.13
C VAL A 124 5.50 -9.37 -4.45
N LEU A 125 5.00 -8.20 -4.05
CA LEU A 125 3.67 -8.08 -3.45
C LEU A 125 2.57 -8.52 -4.42
N LEU A 126 2.64 -8.08 -5.68
CA LEU A 126 1.69 -8.47 -6.73
C LEU A 126 1.80 -9.93 -7.16
N ALA A 127 2.99 -10.53 -7.06
CA ALA A 127 3.21 -11.95 -7.39
C ALA A 127 2.63 -12.93 -6.36
N SER A 128 1.96 -12.44 -5.31
CA SER A 128 1.36 -13.28 -4.28
C SER A 128 0.22 -14.15 -4.87
N PRO A 129 0.25 -15.48 -4.74
CA PRO A 129 -0.61 -16.38 -5.51
C PRO A 129 -2.10 -16.29 -5.14
N LEU A 130 -2.41 -15.86 -3.92
CA LEU A 130 -3.78 -15.75 -3.41
C LEU A 130 -4.29 -14.30 -3.34
N LEU A 131 -3.58 -13.34 -3.92
CA LEU A 131 -3.96 -11.92 -3.84
C LEU A 131 -5.24 -11.64 -4.63
N GLU A 132 -6.33 -11.36 -3.92
CA GLU A 132 -7.66 -11.12 -4.51
C GLU A 132 -8.01 -9.64 -4.56
N GLU A 133 -7.48 -8.84 -3.63
CA GLU A 133 -7.84 -7.44 -3.44
C GLU A 133 -6.63 -6.51 -3.41
N ILE A 134 -6.72 -5.43 -4.18
CA ILE A 134 -5.72 -4.36 -4.21
C ILE A 134 -6.39 -3.01 -3.99
N HIS A 135 -5.87 -2.27 -3.02
CA HIS A 135 -6.25 -0.88 -2.75
C HIS A 135 -5.03 0.02 -2.88
N ILE A 136 -5.11 1.00 -3.77
CA ILE A 136 -4.08 2.00 -3.99
C ILE A 136 -4.72 3.36 -3.76
N PHE A 137 -4.18 4.11 -2.82
CA PHE A 137 -4.62 5.45 -2.51
C PHE A 137 -3.41 6.38 -2.56
N TYR A 138 -3.48 7.44 -3.34
CA TYR A 138 -2.50 8.50 -3.36
C TYR A 138 -3.22 9.84 -3.55
N ASP A 139 -3.06 10.71 -2.56
CA ASP A 139 -3.57 12.08 -2.58
C ASP A 139 -2.46 12.99 -2.05
N GLY A 140 -1.53 13.34 -2.93
CA GLY A 140 -0.29 14.02 -2.55
C GLY A 140 0.15 15.01 -3.63
N PRO A 141 0.78 16.13 -3.23
CA PRO A 141 1.23 17.15 -4.18
C PRO A 141 2.53 16.78 -4.91
N TYR A 142 3.15 15.65 -4.54
CA TYR A 142 4.43 15.20 -5.09
C TYR A 142 4.22 14.12 -6.13
N SER A 143 5.20 13.89 -7.00
CA SER A 143 5.17 12.72 -7.87
C SER A 143 5.17 11.45 -7.00
N SER A 144 4.19 10.58 -7.21
CA SER A 144 4.31 9.24 -6.67
C SER A 144 5.31 8.45 -7.52
N PHE A 145 6.08 7.58 -6.88
CA PHE A 145 6.86 6.57 -7.58
C PHE A 145 6.05 5.27 -7.78
N TRP A 146 4.72 5.35 -7.72
CA TRP A 146 3.91 4.21 -8.10
C TRP A 146 4.09 3.97 -9.60
N ILE A 147 4.37 2.71 -9.93
CA ILE A 147 4.70 2.33 -11.30
C ILE A 147 3.49 2.30 -12.24
N LYS A 148 2.27 2.53 -11.74
CA LYS A 148 1.00 2.59 -12.52
C LYS A 148 0.67 1.27 -13.23
N GLN A 149 1.21 0.16 -12.72
CA GLN A 149 0.96 -1.18 -13.22
C GLN A 149 0.35 -2.05 -12.15
N VAL A 150 -0.65 -2.85 -12.49
CA VAL A 150 -1.20 -3.90 -11.63
C VAL A 150 -1.34 -5.16 -12.46
N TRP A 151 -0.82 -6.28 -11.96
CA TRP A 151 -0.90 -7.57 -12.64
C TRP A 151 -1.13 -8.70 -11.64
N GLY A 152 -1.74 -9.78 -12.12
CA GLY A 152 -1.98 -11.00 -11.36
C GLY A 152 -3.29 -11.66 -11.74
N SER A 153 -3.27 -12.98 -11.94
CA SER A 153 -4.45 -13.76 -12.36
C SER A 153 -5.42 -14.06 -11.22
N SER A 154 -5.02 -13.88 -9.96
CA SER A 154 -5.85 -14.08 -8.78
C SER A 154 -6.66 -12.85 -8.37
N ILE A 155 -6.29 -11.66 -8.89
CA ILE A 155 -6.87 -10.39 -8.47
C ILE A 155 -8.30 -10.26 -9.02
N LYS A 156 -9.25 -10.08 -8.11
CA LYS A 156 -10.69 -9.96 -8.40
C LYS A 156 -11.22 -8.55 -8.16
N ARG A 157 -10.56 -7.75 -7.30
CA ARG A 157 -11.02 -6.41 -6.91
C ARG A 157 -9.87 -5.42 -6.91
N ILE A 158 -10.03 -4.33 -7.64
CA ILE A 158 -9.10 -3.21 -7.66
C ILE A 158 -9.84 -1.94 -7.21
N THR A 159 -9.25 -1.21 -6.27
CA THR A 159 -9.68 0.14 -5.89
C THR A 159 -8.50 1.08 -5.99
N ILE A 160 -8.58 2.08 -6.86
CA ILE A 160 -7.54 3.06 -7.10
C ILE A 160 -8.11 4.45 -6.91
N PHE A 161 -7.51 5.20 -6.00
CA PHE A 161 -7.64 6.64 -5.92
C PHE A 161 -6.25 7.21 -6.13
N TYR A 162 -6.03 7.90 -7.26
CA TYR A 162 -4.70 8.40 -7.61
C TYR A 162 -4.79 9.81 -8.17
N ARG A 163 -4.54 10.81 -7.33
CA ARG A 163 -4.56 12.22 -7.72
C ARG A 163 -3.19 12.83 -7.47
N SER A 164 -2.33 12.67 -8.46
CA SER A 164 -0.96 13.18 -8.45
C SER A 164 -0.69 13.99 -9.70
N CYS A 165 0.27 14.91 -9.60
CA CYS A 165 0.66 15.83 -10.67
C CYS A 165 1.58 15.19 -11.72
N ASP A 166 1.98 13.93 -11.53
CA ASP A 166 2.97 13.19 -12.36
C ASP A 166 2.33 12.33 -13.47
N LEU A 167 1.10 12.65 -13.83
CA LEU A 167 0.30 11.82 -14.74
C LEU A 167 0.43 12.27 -16.21
N ASP A 168 1.01 13.45 -16.47
CA ASP A 168 1.36 13.87 -17.84
C ASP A 168 2.37 12.86 -18.39
N ASP A 169 2.08 12.31 -19.56
CA ASP A 169 2.79 11.19 -20.21
C ASP A 169 2.75 9.84 -19.48
N SER A 170 1.73 9.60 -18.65
CA SER A 170 1.58 8.31 -17.96
C SER A 170 0.77 7.28 -18.75
N CYS A 171 1.23 6.02 -18.70
CA CYS A 171 0.49 4.85 -19.17
C CYS A 171 0.13 3.95 -17.99
N PHE A 172 -1.16 3.66 -17.82
CA PHE A 172 -1.64 2.69 -16.83
C PHE A 172 -1.74 1.31 -17.45
N ILE A 173 -1.19 0.30 -16.77
CA ILE A 173 -1.22 -1.08 -17.25
C ILE A 173 -1.94 -1.96 -16.23
N PHE A 174 -3.03 -2.59 -16.67
CA PHE A 174 -3.79 -3.54 -15.88
C PHE A 174 -3.80 -4.90 -16.57
N LYS A 175 -3.12 -5.89 -15.99
CA LYS A 175 -3.06 -7.28 -16.47
C LYS A 175 -3.65 -8.22 -15.44
N THR A 176 -4.97 -8.15 -15.28
CA THR A 176 -5.72 -8.86 -14.25
C THR A 176 -6.92 -9.55 -14.89
N PRO A 177 -6.70 -10.71 -15.53
CA PRO A 177 -7.73 -11.36 -16.34
C PRO A 177 -8.94 -11.85 -15.54
N SER A 178 -8.83 -12.01 -14.22
CA SER A 178 -9.92 -12.44 -13.34
C SER A 178 -10.60 -11.27 -12.59
N LEU A 179 -10.40 -10.03 -13.06
CA LEU A 179 -10.91 -8.84 -12.37
C LEU A 179 -12.44 -8.76 -12.48
N VAL A 180 -13.12 -8.82 -11.33
CA VAL A 180 -14.59 -8.74 -11.25
C VAL A 180 -15.07 -7.31 -10.97
N PHE A 181 -14.30 -6.53 -10.21
CA PHE A 181 -14.69 -5.20 -9.74
C PHE A 181 -13.55 -4.20 -9.86
N LEU A 182 -13.82 -3.07 -10.51
CA LEU A 182 -12.92 -1.91 -10.63
C LEU A 182 -13.57 -0.66 -10.03
N ASP A 183 -12.90 -0.01 -9.08
CA ASP A 183 -13.22 1.35 -8.63
C ASP A 183 -12.00 2.23 -8.88
N TYR A 184 -12.07 3.11 -9.87
CA TYR A 184 -10.94 3.89 -10.38
C TYR A 184 -11.27 5.38 -10.37
N SER A 185 -10.49 6.16 -9.60
CA SER A 185 -10.58 7.61 -9.48
C SER A 185 -9.20 8.23 -9.73
N SER A 186 -9.01 8.95 -10.83
CA SER A 186 -7.72 9.56 -11.21
C SER A 186 -7.90 10.78 -12.12
N TYR A 187 -6.82 11.53 -12.38
CA TYR A 187 -6.76 12.34 -13.59
C TYR A 187 -6.61 11.44 -14.84
N VAL A 188 -7.06 11.93 -15.99
CA VAL A 188 -6.89 11.26 -17.30
C VAL A 188 -5.40 11.02 -17.55
N ALA A 189 -5.01 9.77 -17.74
CA ALA A 189 -3.68 9.41 -18.20
C ALA A 189 -3.57 9.54 -19.73
N GLN A 190 -2.34 9.53 -20.26
CA GLN A 190 -2.12 9.53 -21.71
C GLN A 190 -2.65 8.24 -22.34
N ASP A 191 -2.32 7.10 -21.74
CA ASP A 191 -2.67 5.78 -22.26
C ASP A 191 -3.14 4.81 -21.16
N TYR A 192 -3.95 3.85 -21.60
CA TYR A 192 -4.43 2.75 -20.78
C TYR A 192 -4.28 1.43 -21.53
N LEU A 193 -3.57 0.48 -20.95
CA LEU A 193 -3.46 -0.90 -21.42
C LEU A 193 -4.16 -1.82 -20.42
N VAL A 194 -5.30 -2.39 -20.83
CA VAL A 194 -6.15 -3.21 -19.95
C VAL A 194 -6.33 -4.62 -20.50
N GLN A 195 -6.27 -5.60 -19.60
CA GLN A 195 -6.56 -7.01 -19.86
C GLN A 195 -7.35 -7.56 -18.66
N PHE A 196 -8.67 -7.63 -18.81
CA PHE A 196 -9.64 -8.07 -17.77
C PHE A 196 -10.43 -9.34 -18.16
N ASP A 197 -10.09 -10.00 -19.27
CA ASP A 197 -10.70 -11.21 -19.85
C ASP A 197 -12.16 -11.48 -19.42
N ASP A 198 -13.13 -10.78 -20.02
CA ASP A 198 -14.62 -10.92 -19.87
C ASP A 198 -15.18 -11.12 -18.44
N SER A 199 -14.37 -11.00 -17.39
CA SER A 199 -14.71 -11.30 -16.00
C SER A 199 -15.20 -10.08 -15.23
N LEU A 200 -14.99 -8.89 -15.80
CA LEU A 200 -15.36 -7.62 -15.20
C LEU A 200 -16.88 -7.44 -15.19
N VAL A 201 -17.45 -7.41 -13.99
CA VAL A 201 -18.89 -7.25 -13.77
C VAL A 201 -19.24 -5.79 -13.50
N GLU A 202 -18.41 -5.07 -12.73
CA GLU A 202 -18.70 -3.70 -12.35
C GLU A 202 -17.45 -2.81 -12.44
N ALA A 203 -17.60 -1.69 -13.14
CA ALA A 203 -16.61 -0.61 -13.17
C ALA A 203 -17.22 0.72 -12.70
N ARG A 204 -16.57 1.33 -11.71
CA ARG A 204 -16.85 2.68 -11.21
C ARG A 204 -15.71 3.60 -11.59
N LEU A 205 -15.99 4.60 -12.41
CA LEU A 205 -14.98 5.53 -12.91
C LEU A 205 -15.30 6.96 -12.43
N ASP A 206 -14.32 7.61 -11.78
CA ASP A 206 -14.28 9.05 -11.45
C ASP A 206 -13.01 9.64 -12.06
N ILE A 207 -13.07 9.89 -13.37
CA ILE A 207 -11.93 10.35 -14.17
C ILE A 207 -12.04 11.87 -14.36
N ARG A 208 -10.95 12.59 -14.05
CA ARG A 208 -10.89 14.05 -14.13
C ARG A 208 -9.96 14.49 -15.24
N LEU A 209 -10.41 15.44 -16.06
CA LEU A 209 -9.50 16.13 -16.97
C LEU A 209 -8.49 16.94 -16.15
N TRP A 210 -7.28 17.04 -16.69
CA TRP A 210 -6.32 18.03 -16.24
C TRP A 210 -6.94 19.41 -16.39
N LYS A 211 -7.11 20.11 -15.28
CA LYS A 211 -7.20 21.56 -15.36
C LYS A 211 -5.77 22.01 -15.61
N TYR A 212 -5.50 22.53 -16.81
CA TYR A 212 -4.33 23.38 -17.00
C TYR A 212 -4.38 24.43 -15.89
N TYR A 213 -3.51 24.30 -14.90
CA TYR A 213 -3.25 25.38 -13.96
C TYR A 213 -2.36 26.38 -14.71
N ASP A 214 -2.94 27.06 -15.70
CA ASP A 214 -2.42 28.36 -16.09
C ASP A 214 -2.59 29.27 -14.87
N HIS A 215 -1.48 29.50 -14.17
CA HIS A 215 -1.25 30.49 -13.11
C HIS A 215 -2.47 31.28 -12.61
N VAL A 216 -3.41 30.68 -11.89
CA VAL A 216 -4.40 31.44 -11.09
C VAL A 216 -4.71 30.70 -9.78
N LEU A 217 -4.55 31.43 -8.68
CA LEU A 217 -4.89 31.05 -7.31
C LEU A 217 -6.33 30.51 -7.17
N PRO A 218 -6.61 29.67 -6.15
CA PRO A 218 -7.85 28.91 -6.11
C PRO A 218 -9.04 29.82 -5.79
N LEU A 219 -9.99 29.92 -6.73
CA LEU A 219 -11.37 30.25 -6.40
C LEU A 219 -12.23 28.98 -6.39
N PRO A 220 -13.26 28.92 -5.53
CA PRO A 220 -13.96 27.69 -5.21
C PRO A 220 -14.88 27.35 -6.37
N ILE A 221 -14.59 26.26 -7.10
CA ILE A 221 -15.43 25.87 -8.24
C ILE A 221 -15.82 24.39 -8.18
N SER A 222 -17.15 24.23 -8.15
CA SER A 222 -18.01 23.08 -8.43
C SER A 222 -17.33 21.82 -8.97
N LEU A 223 -17.46 20.75 -8.18
CA LEU A 223 -17.21 19.37 -8.60
C LEU A 223 -18.27 18.96 -9.64
N HIS A 224 -17.92 18.97 -10.93
CA HIS A 224 -18.58 18.08 -11.88
C HIS A 224 -18.08 16.66 -11.61
N ARG A 225 -18.83 15.94 -10.78
CA ARG A 225 -18.62 14.52 -10.48
C ARG A 225 -19.38 13.70 -11.51
N THR A 226 -18.71 13.29 -12.58
CA THR A 226 -19.31 12.35 -13.53
C THR A 226 -19.04 10.94 -13.02
N ARG A 227 -20.03 10.34 -12.36
CA ARG A 227 -19.98 8.93 -11.96
C ARG A 227 -20.44 8.10 -13.16
N LEU A 228 -19.51 7.48 -13.87
CA LEU A 228 -19.86 6.48 -14.88
C LEU A 228 -19.89 5.12 -14.18
N SER A 229 -21.08 4.53 -14.07
CA SER A 229 -21.26 3.12 -13.73
C SER A 229 -21.59 2.39 -15.02
N CYS A 230 -20.64 1.61 -15.52
CA CYS A 230 -20.89 0.66 -16.58
C CYS A 230 -21.08 -0.72 -15.92
N SER A 231 -22.29 -1.26 -16.00
CA SER A 231 -22.53 -2.70 -15.89
C SER A 231 -22.25 -3.30 -17.26
N VAL A 232 -21.31 -4.25 -17.33
CA VAL A 232 -21.04 -5.02 -18.56
C VAL A 232 -22.13 -6.05 -18.76
#